data_AF-A0A959D6A8-F1
#
_entry.id   AF-A0A959D6A8-F1
#
_cell.length_a   1.000
_cell.length_b   1.000
_cell.length_c   1.000
_cell.angle_alpha   90.00
_cell.angle_beta   90.00
_cell.angle_gamma   90.00
#
_symmetry.space_group_name_H-M   'P 1'
#
loop_
_entity.id
_entity.type
_entity.pdbx_description
1 polymer ?
#
loop_
_entity_poly.entity_id
_entity_poly.type
_entity_poly.pdbx_seq_one_letter_code
_entity_poly.pdbx_strand_id
1 'polypeptide(L)' 'MMGRLDEKYCSQALEKALKRCLGDTQLQDFLKPCLATAYNITSRRAFFFTSLDARRDQIVQQLICNH' A
#
# COMPACT_ATOMS: atom_id res chain seq x y z
N MET A 1 -28.68 20.75 5.78
CA MET A 1 -27.21 20.88 5.76
C MET A 1 -26.63 19.53 6.14
N MET A 2 -25.59 19.08 5.44
CA MET A 2 -24.94 17.75 5.51
C MET A 2 -25.68 16.61 4.78
N GLY A 3 -25.47 16.57 3.46
CA GLY A 3 -25.67 15.35 2.68
C GLY A 3 -24.75 14.25 3.20
N ARG A 4 -25.20 13.00 3.09
CA ARG A 4 -24.55 11.79 3.58
C ARG A 4 -23.14 11.62 2.98
N LEU A 5 -22.16 12.28 3.60
CA LEU A 5 -20.72 12.15 3.32
C LEU A 5 -20.12 10.89 3.96
N ASP A 6 -20.95 10.11 4.65
CA ASP A 6 -20.54 8.87 5.30
C ASP A 6 -20.33 7.77 4.25
N GLU A 7 -19.13 7.21 4.27
CA GLU A 7 -18.74 6.04 3.50
C GLU A 7 -19.71 4.88 3.76
N LYS A 8 -20.25 4.25 2.70
CA LYS A 8 -21.21 3.14 2.86
C LYS A 8 -20.66 1.98 3.70
N TYR A 9 -19.32 1.83 3.71
CA TYR A 9 -18.60 0.86 4.51
C TYR A 9 -17.47 1.57 5.25
N CYS A 10 -17.33 1.30 6.54
CA CYS A 10 -16.28 1.89 7.36
C CYS A 10 -14.89 1.36 6.95
N SER A 11 -14.04 2.26 6.49
CA SER A 11 -12.60 2.03 6.24
C SER A 11 -11.88 1.36 7.41
N GLN A 12 -12.18 1.73 8.66
CA GLN A 12 -11.50 1.18 9.84
C GLN A 12 -11.67 -0.34 9.97
N ALA A 13 -12.84 -0.87 9.62
CA ALA A 13 -13.10 -2.30 9.66
C ALA A 13 -12.25 -3.05 8.61
N LEU A 14 -12.10 -2.45 7.42
CA LEU A 14 -11.26 -2.98 6.35
C LEU A 14 -9.77 -2.94 6.74
N GLU A 15 -9.29 -1.81 7.27
CA GLU A 15 -7.91 -1.67 7.76
C GLU A 15 -7.58 -2.71 8.83
N LYS A 16 -8.50 -2.94 9.78
CA LYS A 16 -8.33 -3.96 10.82
C LYS A 16 -8.25 -5.36 10.24
N ALA A 17 -9.08 -5.68 9.24
CA ALA A 17 -9.04 -6.97 8.56
C ALA A 17 -7.73 -7.16 7.78
N LEU A 18 -7.29 -6.14 7.05
CA LEU A 18 -6.02 -6.14 6.32
C LEU A 18 -4.84 -6.35 7.26
N LYS A 19 -4.79 -5.60 8.38
CA LYS A 19 -3.74 -5.74 9.39
C LYS A 19 -3.76 -7.12 10.06
N ARG A 20 -4.93 -7.72 10.27
CA ARG A 20 -5.04 -9.08 10.81
C ARG A 20 -4.53 -10.15 9.83
N CYS A 21 -4.75 -9.96 8.53
CA CYS A 21 -4.33 -10.92 7.51
C CYS A 21 -2.86 -10.80 7.13
N LEU A 22 -2.35 -9.57 7.03
CA LEU A 22 -1.01 -9.27 6.52
C LEU A 22 0.00 -8.95 7.63
N GLY A 23 -0.46 -8.61 8.84
CA GLY A 23 0.41 -8.22 9.95
C GLY A 23 1.27 -6.99 9.59
N ASP A 24 2.56 -7.09 9.88
CA ASP A 24 3.58 -6.09 9.58
C ASP A 24 4.39 -6.43 8.31
N THR A 25 3.89 -7.35 7.48
CA THR A 25 4.56 -7.78 6.23
C THR A 25 4.56 -6.66 5.20
N GLN A 26 5.72 -6.39 4.61
CA GLN A 26 5.87 -5.42 3.53
C GLN A 26 5.77 -6.09 2.15
N LEU A 27 5.51 -5.31 1.11
CA LEU A 27 5.33 -5.83 -0.25
C LEU A 27 6.56 -6.57 -0.79
N GLN A 28 7.75 -6.21 -0.32
CA GLN A 28 9.03 -6.85 -0.64
C GLN A 28 9.16 -8.27 -0.07
N ASP A 29 8.41 -8.59 0.99
CA ASP A 29 8.48 -9.86 1.72
C ASP A 29 7.58 -10.94 1.08
N PHE A 30 6.83 -10.60 0.03
CA PHE A 30 5.92 -11.51 -0.65
C PHE A 30 6.69 -12.59 -1.44
N LEU A 31 6.28 -13.85 -1.28
CA LEU A 31 6.91 -15.01 -1.96
C LEU A 31 6.74 -14.98 -3.49
N LYS A 32 5.74 -14.28 -4.01
CA LYS A 32 5.42 -14.18 -5.43
C LYS A 32 5.38 -12.71 -5.86
N PRO A 33 5.72 -12.40 -7.12
CA PRO A 33 5.54 -11.05 -7.64
C PRO A 33 4.08 -10.62 -7.51
N CYS A 34 3.84 -9.47 -6.89
CA CYS A 34 2.51 -8.91 -6.65
C CYS A 34 2.39 -7.55 -7.34
N LEU A 35 1.21 -7.27 -7.91
CA LEU A 35 0.84 -6.01 -8.53
C LEU A 35 -0.47 -5.52 -7.88
N ALA A 36 -0.39 -4.44 -7.12
CA ALA A 36 -1.55 -3.76 -6.56
C ALA A 36 -1.76 -2.42 -7.27
N THR A 37 -2.92 -2.22 -7.85
CA THR A 37 -3.28 -0.99 -8.55
C THR A 37 -4.05 -0.07 -7.62
N ALA A 38 -3.65 1.19 -7.55
CA ALA A 38 -4.42 2.23 -6.87
C ALA A 38 -4.60 3.43 -7.80
N TYR A 39 -5.62 4.22 -7.52
CA TYR A 39 -5.83 5.48 -8.20
C TYR A 39 -5.65 6.62 -7.21
N ASN A 40 -4.66 7.47 -7.45
CA ASN A 40 -4.46 8.66 -6.64
C ASN A 40 -5.34 9.78 -7.19
N ILE A 41 -6.43 10.06 -6.48
CA ILE A 41 -7.40 11.10 -6.85
C ILE A 41 -6.79 12.51 -6.85
N THR A 42 -5.80 12.77 -6.01
CA THR A 42 -5.15 14.08 -5.86
C THR A 42 -4.25 14.39 -7.05
N SER A 43 -3.42 13.42 -7.44
CA SER A 43 -2.52 13.57 -8.59
C SER A 43 -3.17 13.17 -9.93
N ARG A 44 -4.43 12.71 -9.91
CA ARG A 44 -5.19 12.22 -11.08
C ARG A 44 -4.42 11.19 -11.91
N ARG A 45 -3.71 10.28 -11.23
CA ARG A 45 -2.84 9.29 -11.86
C ARG A 45 -3.06 7.92 -11.25
N ALA A 46 -2.99 6.91 -12.12
CA ALA A 46 -2.88 5.52 -11.69
C ALA A 46 -1.50 5.31 -11.06
N PHE A 47 -1.49 4.61 -9.92
CA PHE A 47 -0.28 4.19 -9.23
C PHE A 47 -0.24 2.68 -9.17
N PHE A 48 0.90 2.10 -9.49
CA PHE A 48 1.13 0.66 -9.52
C PHE A 48 2.13 0.31 -8.43
N PHE A 49 1.67 -0.38 -7.39
CA PHE A 49 2.52 -0.96 -6.37
C PHE A 49 2.99 -2.33 -6.86
N THR A 50 4.29 -2.48 -7.08
CA THR A 50 4.88 -3.77 -7.45
C THR A 50 5.85 -4.23 -6.39
N SER A 51 5.84 -5.52 -6.07
CA SER A 51 6.81 -6.10 -5.11
C SER A 51 8.25 -6.04 -5.64
N LEU A 52 8.43 -5.94 -6.97
CA LEU A 52 9.74 -5.81 -7.61
C LEU A 52 10.34 -4.42 -7.38
N ASP A 53 9.55 -3.36 -7.53
CA ASP A 53 9.99 -1.99 -7.25
C ASP A 53 10.24 -1.79 -5.76
N ALA A 54 9.38 -2.34 -4.89
CA ALA A 54 9.60 -2.31 -3.45
C ALA A 54 10.94 -2.95 -3.04
N ARG A 55 11.30 -4.10 -3.62
CA ARG A 55 12.58 -4.76 -3.36
C ARG A 55 13.78 -3.95 -3.87
N ARG A 56 13.63 -3.22 -4.99
CA ARG A 56 14.68 -2.32 -5.49
C ARG A 56 14.88 -1.14 -4.56
N ASP A 57 13.79 -0.50 -4.12
CA ASP A 57 13.85 0.64 -3.19
C ASP A 57 14.44 0.23 -1.84
N GLN A 58 14.14 -0.98 -1.35
CA GLN A 58 14.77 -1.52 -0.13
C GLN A 58 16.29 -1.60 -0.26
N ILE A 59 16.80 -2.13 -1.39
CA ILE A 59 18.24 -2.24 -1.63
C ILE A 59 18.88 -0.84 -1.70
N VAL A 60 18.22 0.10 -2.38
CA VAL A 60 18.69 1.49 -2.48
C VAL A 60 18.71 2.18 -1.11
N GLN A 61 17.65 2.02 -0.31
CA GLN A 61 17.60 2.57 1.06
C GLN A 61 18.67 1.95 1.96
N GLN A 62 18.90 0.64 1.87
CA GLN A 62 19.99 -0.01 2.61
C GLN A 62 21.37 0.49 2.20
N LEU A 63 21.60 0.75 0.92
CA LEU A 63 22.87 1.29 0.42
C LEU A 63 23.13 2.73 0.85
N ILE A 64 22.08 3.56 0.92
CA ILE A 64 22.18 4.98 1.33
C ILE A 64 22.33 5.12 2.84
N CYS A 65 21.62 4.30 3.63
CA CYS A 65 21.65 4.35 5.09
C CYS A 65 22.84 3.64 5.74
N ASN A 66 23.73 3.03 4.94
CA ASN A 66 24.95 2.38 5.43
C ASN A 66 26.19 3.30 5.41
N HIS A 67 25.98 4.64 5.43
CA HIS A 67 27.02 5.65 5.65
C HIS A 67 26.71 6.49 6.89
#